data_AF-A0A392TFU3-F1
#
_entry.id   AF-A0A392TFU3-F1
#
_cell.length_a   1.000
_cell.length_b   1.000
_cell.length_c   1.000
_cell.angle_alpha   90.00
_cell.angle_beta   90.00
_cell.angle_gamma   90.00
#
_symmetry.space_group_name_H-M   'P 1'
#
loop_
_entity.id
_entity.type
_entity.pdbx_description
1 polymer ?
#
loop_
_entity_poly.entity_id
_entity_poly.type
_entity_poly.pdbx_seq_one_letter_code
_entity_poly.pdbx_strand_id
1 'polypeptide(L)'
;MNKYRYGLRGDIAHVVSLQNITNFGDLIQKAYSAEATIDFTNKERAAVNQQRKDSGKFKQQMKVKEFSHKGKQAQSSQAPRP
;
A
#
# COMPACT_ATOMS: atom_id res chain seq x y z
N MET A 1 -21.48 -27.67 -12.03
CA MET A 1 -22.19 -26.38 -12.24
C MET A 1 -22.50 -25.79 -10.87
N ASN A 2 -21.81 -24.71 -10.51
CA ASN A 2 -21.78 -24.19 -9.15
C ASN A 2 -23.08 -23.44 -8.90
N LYS A 3 -23.98 -24.02 -8.08
CA LYS A 3 -25.39 -23.62 -7.96
C LYS A 3 -25.61 -22.32 -7.17
N TYR A 4 -24.54 -21.62 -6.85
CA TYR A 4 -24.47 -20.69 -5.72
C TYR A 4 -23.88 -19.36 -6.16
N ARG A 5 -24.57 -18.70 -7.10
CA ARG A 5 -24.32 -17.30 -7.45
C ARG A 5 -25.26 -16.41 -6.62
N TYR A 6 -25.10 -16.47 -5.30
CA TYR A 6 -26.01 -15.84 -4.32
C TYR A 6 -25.86 -14.31 -4.19
N GLY A 7 -25.43 -13.62 -5.24
CA GLY A 7 -25.21 -12.16 -5.18
C GLY A 7 -24.07 -11.75 -4.23
N LEU A 8 -23.14 -12.64 -3.93
CA LEU A 8 -21.96 -12.32 -3.13
C LEU A 8 -21.05 -11.30 -3.84
N ARG A 9 -20.39 -10.44 -3.06
CA ARG A 9 -19.33 -9.54 -3.53
C ARG A 9 -18.25 -10.35 -4.26
N GLY A 10 -17.69 -9.85 -5.35
CA GLY A 10 -16.88 -10.66 -6.29
C GLY A 10 -15.66 -11.34 -5.67
N ASP A 11 -15.02 -10.71 -4.70
CA ASP A 11 -13.88 -11.24 -3.93
C ASP A 11 -14.31 -12.36 -2.97
N ILE A 12 -15.41 -12.18 -2.24
CA ILE A 12 -16.00 -13.21 -1.38
C ILE A 12 -16.47 -14.39 -2.25
N ALA A 13 -17.15 -14.12 -3.37
CA ALA A 13 -17.62 -15.13 -4.30
C ALA A 13 -16.47 -15.97 -4.86
N HIS A 14 -15.32 -15.35 -5.13
CA HIS A 14 -14.12 -16.06 -5.57
C HIS A 14 -13.65 -17.06 -4.49
N VAL A 15 -13.42 -16.60 -3.26
CA VAL A 15 -12.95 -17.46 -2.16
C VAL A 15 -13.95 -18.57 -1.83
N VAL A 16 -15.24 -18.25 -1.82
CA VAL A 16 -16.31 -19.20 -1.52
C VAL A 16 -16.50 -20.22 -2.65
N SER A 17 -16.27 -19.83 -3.90
CA SER A 17 -16.36 -20.75 -5.06
C SER A 17 -15.30 -21.85 -5.09
N LEU A 18 -14.17 -21.63 -4.39
CA LEU A 18 -13.10 -22.62 -4.25
C LEU A 18 -13.45 -23.71 -3.25
N GLN A 19 -14.50 -23.52 -2.45
CA GLN A 19 -14.92 -24.45 -1.41
C GLN A 19 -16.13 -25.26 -1.87
N ASN A 20 -16.26 -26.48 -1.36
CA ASN A 20 -17.49 -27.24 -1.56
C ASN A 20 -18.57 -26.65 -0.65
N ILE A 21 -19.67 -26.20 -1.27
CA ILE A 21 -20.83 -25.67 -0.57
C ILE A 21 -21.91 -26.74 -0.69
N THR A 22 -22.45 -27.18 0.44
CA THR A 22 -23.48 -28.23 0.45
C THR A 22 -24.88 -27.68 0.64
N ASN A 23 -25.03 -26.57 1.35
CA ASN A 23 -26.32 -25.95 1.65
C ASN A 23 -26.19 -24.43 1.85
N PHE A 24 -27.32 -23.75 2.06
CA PHE A 24 -27.33 -22.30 2.26
C PHE A 24 -26.67 -21.86 3.58
N GLY A 25 -26.82 -22.61 4.68
CA GLY A 25 -26.14 -22.29 5.94
C GLY A 25 -24.62 -22.39 5.82
N ASP A 26 -24.13 -23.36 5.05
CA ASP A 26 -22.72 -23.56 4.73
C ASP A 26 -22.17 -22.39 3.89
N LEU A 27 -22.96 -21.90 2.93
CA LEU A 27 -22.64 -20.66 2.21
C LEU A 27 -22.47 -19.48 3.17
N ILE A 28 -23.43 -19.25 4.06
CA ILE A 28 -23.41 -18.09 4.97
C ILE A 28 -22.17 -18.11 5.87
N GLN A 29 -21.85 -19.27 6.46
CA GLN A 29 -20.67 -19.42 7.31
C GLN A 29 -19.35 -19.20 6.55
N LYS A 30 -19.25 -19.76 5.33
CA LYS A 30 -18.06 -19.61 4.49
C LYS A 30 -17.89 -18.18 3.99
N ALA A 31 -18.98 -17.51 3.63
CA ALA A 31 -18.96 -16.11 3.22
C ALA A 31 -18.47 -15.21 4.36
N TYR A 32 -18.97 -15.42 5.59
CA TYR A 32 -18.54 -14.67 6.76
C TYR A 32 -17.05 -14.86 7.07
N SER A 33 -16.57 -16.11 7.02
CA SER A 33 -15.15 -16.42 7.21
C SER A 33 -14.26 -15.80 6.11
N ALA A 34 -14.74 -15.82 4.86
CA ALA A 34 -14.03 -15.23 3.73
C ALA A 34 -13.92 -13.71 3.86
N GLU A 35 -14.98 -13.04 4.32
CA GLU A 35 -14.98 -11.59 4.56
C GLU A 35 -13.92 -11.20 5.60
N ALA A 36 -13.85 -11.90 6.74
CA ALA A 36 -12.84 -11.65 7.75
C ALA A 36 -11.39 -11.81 7.22
N THR A 37 -11.16 -12.82 6.37
CA THR A 37 -9.84 -13.08 5.78
C THR A 37 -9.45 -12.00 4.76
N ILE A 38 -10.40 -11.58 3.93
CA ILE A 38 -10.20 -10.51 2.94
C ILE A 38 -9.91 -9.18 3.63
N ASP A 39 -10.65 -8.84 4.67
CA ASP A 39 -10.44 -7.61 5.44
C ASP A 39 -9.08 -7.56 6.11
N PHE A 40 -8.63 -8.68 6.67
CA PHE A 40 -7.27 -8.80 7.21
C PHE A 40 -6.21 -8.55 6.12
N THR A 41 -6.35 -9.21 4.97
CA THR A 41 -5.42 -9.08 3.84
C THR A 41 -5.38 -7.65 3.28
N ASN A 42 -6.53 -6.98 3.20
CA ASN A 42 -6.62 -5.59 2.74
C ASN A 42 -5.94 -4.62 3.70
N LYS A 43 -6.10 -4.82 5.02
CA LYS A 43 -5.44 -4.01 6.06
C LYS A 43 -3.93 -4.19 6.04
N GLU A 44 -3.44 -5.43 5.92
CA GLU A 44 -2.02 -5.72 5.76
C GLU A 44 -1.45 -5.04 4.50
N ARG A 45 -2.14 -5.18 3.36
CA ARG A 45 -1.68 -4.59 2.09
C ARG A 45 -1.65 -3.06 2.15
N ALA A 46 -2.61 -2.45 2.84
CA ALA A 46 -2.62 -1.01 3.08
C ALA A 46 -1.45 -0.56 3.97
N ALA A 47 -1.16 -1.29 5.04
CA ALA A 47 -0.02 -1.02 5.93
C ALA A 47 1.32 -1.15 5.20
N VAL A 48 1.50 -2.21 4.40
CA VAL A 48 2.71 -2.40 3.58
C VAL A 48 2.85 -1.27 2.55
N ASN A 49 1.78 -0.83 1.91
CA ASN A 49 1.84 0.27 0.96
C ASN A 49 2.18 1.62 1.62
N GLN A 50 1.68 1.88 2.84
CA GLN A 50 2.06 3.05 3.62
C GLN A 50 3.55 2.98 4.01
N GLN A 51 3.99 1.85 4.55
CA GLN A 51 5.40 1.65 4.91
C GLN A 51 6.33 1.82 3.69
N ARG A 52 5.93 1.39 2.50
CA ARG A 52 6.69 1.62 1.26
C ARG A 52 6.73 3.09 0.84
N LYS A 53 5.64 3.83 0.99
CA LYS A 53 5.62 5.28 0.73
C LYS A 53 6.52 6.03 1.72
N ASP A 54 6.46 5.67 2.99
CA ASP A 54 7.23 6.34 4.04
C ASP A 54 8.72 5.99 3.97
N SER A 55 9.06 4.73 3.69
CA SER A 55 10.45 4.31 3.45
C SER A 55 11.04 4.90 2.16
N GLY A 56 10.25 5.09 1.11
CA GLY A 56 10.66 5.79 -0.11
C GLY A 56 10.98 7.26 0.15
N LYS A 57 10.11 7.97 0.89
CA LYS A 57 10.37 9.34 1.34
C LYS A 57 11.60 9.44 2.24
N PHE A 58 11.81 8.48 3.13
CA PHE A 58 12.98 8.45 4.02
C PHE A 58 14.29 8.19 3.24
N LYS A 59 14.29 7.24 2.30
CA LYS A 59 15.43 6.98 1.38
C LYS A 59 15.78 8.20 0.53
N GLN A 60 14.79 8.93 0.03
CA GLN A 60 15.02 10.15 -0.75
C GLN A 60 15.60 11.27 0.10
N GLN A 61 15.09 11.46 1.32
CA GLN A 61 15.61 12.47 2.25
C GLN A 61 17.03 12.14 2.75
N MET A 62 17.36 10.85 2.98
CA MET A 62 18.73 10.46 3.31
C MET A 62 19.72 10.62 2.15
N LYS A 63 19.25 10.59 0.88
CA LYS A 63 20.08 10.92 -0.29
C LYS A 63 20.29 12.42 -0.50
N VAL A 64 19.61 13.31 0.24
CA VAL A 64 19.72 14.77 0.09
C VAL A 64 20.81 15.40 0.97
N LYS A 65 21.64 14.60 1.66
CA LYS A 65 22.82 15.11 2.39
C LYS A 65 24.15 14.85 1.68
N GLU A 66 24.19 14.94 0.36
CA GLU A 66 25.44 15.13 -0.41
C GLU A 66 25.34 16.35 -1.34
N PHE A 67 24.72 17.44 -0.90
CA PHE A 67 24.92 18.74 -1.56
C PHE A 67 26.17 19.43 -1.00
N SER A 68 27.27 19.11 -1.68
CA SER A 68 28.50 19.87 -1.89
C SER A 68 28.52 21.26 -1.23
N HIS A 69 29.26 21.39 -0.13
CA HIS A 69 29.68 22.69 0.41
C HIS A 69 30.80 23.28 -0.47
N LYS A 70 30.53 23.58 -1.74
CA LYS A 70 31.41 24.43 -2.56
C LYS A 70 30.79 25.83 -2.63
N GLY A 71 31.42 26.80 -1.99
CA GLY A 71 31.11 28.21 -2.23
C GLY A 71 31.14 29.09 -1.00
N LYS A 72 32.31 29.28 -0.40
CA LYS A 72 32.63 30.53 0.29
C LYS A 72 33.99 31.01 -0.18
N GLN A 73 34.01 31.64 -1.35
CA GLN A 73 35.09 32.56 -1.69
C GLN A 73 34.47 33.94 -1.76
N ALA A 74 34.83 34.78 -0.79
CA ALA A 74 34.44 36.18 -0.74
C ALA A 74 35.11 36.90 -1.90
N GLN A 75 34.33 37.34 -2.89
CA GLN A 75 34.83 38.33 -3.85
C GLN A 75 34.52 39.73 -3.31
N SER A 76 35.61 40.39 -2.93
CA SER A 76 35.71 41.81 -2.60
C SER A 76 35.04 42.68 -3.66
N SER A 77 34.10 43.52 -3.22
CA SER A 77 33.53 44.61 -4.02
C SER A 77 34.34 45.87 -3.76
N GLN A 78 35.26 46.26 -4.65
CA GLN A 78 35.65 47.67 -4.78
C GLN A 78 36.49 47.96 -6.02
N ALA A 79 35.92 48.73 -6.94
CA ALA A 79 36.64 49.65 -7.83
C ALA A 79 35.66 50.77 -8.25
N PRO A 80 36.12 51.96 -8.70
CA PRO A 80 37.45 52.56 -8.63
C PRO A 80 37.44 53.94 -7.91
N ARG A 81 38.62 54.45 -7.52
CA ARG A 81 38.84 55.85 -7.07
C ARG A 81 39.33 56.73 -8.25
N PRO A 82 39.48 58.04 -8.00
CA PRO A 82 38.66 59.16 -8.47
C PRO A 82 38.89 59.58 -9.93
#